data_AF-A0A9J5YF84-F1
#
_entry.id   AF-A0A9J5YF84-F1
#
_cell.length_a   1.000
_cell.length_b   1.000
_cell.length_c   1.000
_cell.angle_alpha   90.00
_cell.angle_beta   90.00
_cell.angle_gamma   90.00
#
_symmetry.space_group_name_H-M   'P 1'
#
loop_
_entity.id
_entity.type
_entity.pdbx_description
1 polymer ?
#
loop_
_entity_poly.entity_id
_entity_poly.type
_entity_poly.pdbx_seq_one_letter_code
_entity_poly.pdbx_strand_id
1 'polypeptide(L)'
;MKHVAINFHFVREQVECKQLEVAHLHAYDEVADLLTKPFPRAHFGNHFSKLGVITLKIEVLRRSRKELQELRVFPSDPFSRGPNVSLREQGLVAVSVGCHKLKSVLYFCCQMTNDALVTIARNRPNMIQFRLCIFEPQTPDYLTLEPLDADLGGHYRVFECIGFHAKKLEVISLAFVGDSNLGLHYVLFGWESLRKLEIGDCPFVNFDTCKLLAQKLPGLNVEVIDERGHPDMRPESCPVEKLYTYKTVSRRRFDTRGFVWIIDENGVVMYFWSCR
;
A
#
# COMPACT_ATOMS: atom_id res chain seq x y z
N MET A 1 -4.28 5.80 1.99
CA MET A 1 -4.92 6.77 2.91
C MET A 1 -4.26 6.61 4.28
N LYS A 2 -3.58 7.65 4.81
CA LYS A 2 -2.97 7.58 6.14
C LYS A 2 -4.03 8.00 7.17
N HIS A 3 -4.63 7.03 7.86
CA HIS A 3 -5.41 7.33 9.05
C HIS A 3 -4.44 7.58 10.20
N VAL A 4 -4.15 8.84 10.50
CA VAL A 4 -3.79 9.22 11.87
C VAL A 4 -5.12 9.31 12.60
N ALA A 5 -5.62 8.18 13.10
CA ALA A 5 -6.78 8.16 13.97
C ALA A 5 -6.35 8.65 15.35
N ILE A 6 -6.23 9.97 15.50
CA ILE A 6 -6.32 10.56 16.84
C ILE A 6 -7.79 10.43 17.22
N ASN A 7 -8.08 9.61 18.24
CA ASN A 7 -9.44 9.50 18.77
C ASN A 7 -9.89 10.89 19.20
N PHE A 8 -10.86 11.47 18.50
CA PHE A 8 -11.39 12.82 18.78
C PHE A 8 -11.82 12.97 20.24
N HIS A 9 -12.30 11.87 20.83
CA HIS A 9 -12.62 11.74 22.26
C HIS A 9 -11.42 11.95 23.19
N PHE A 10 -10.25 11.40 22.85
CA PHE A 10 -9.04 11.51 23.67
C PHE A 10 -8.55 12.97 23.73
N VAL A 11 -8.52 13.68 22.60
CA VAL A 11 -8.09 15.09 22.59
C VAL A 11 -9.06 15.95 23.41
N ARG A 12 -10.37 15.73 23.25
CA ARG A 12 -11.38 16.50 24.01
C ARG A 12 -11.25 16.28 25.52
N GLU A 13 -11.09 15.04 25.98
CA GLU A 13 -10.85 14.75 27.41
C GLU A 13 -9.59 15.43 27.95
N GLN A 14 -8.51 15.49 27.16
CA GLN A 14 -7.27 16.14 27.59
C GLN A 14 -7.38 17.67 27.65
N VAL A 15 -8.19 18.26 26.76
CA VAL A 15 -8.52 19.69 26.80
C VAL A 15 -9.41 20.01 28.00
N GLU A 16 -10.43 19.19 28.26
CA GLU A 16 -11.30 19.33 29.44
C GLU A 16 -10.52 19.16 30.75
N CYS A 17 -9.57 18.22 30.81
CA CYS A 17 -8.67 18.02 31.94
C CYS A 17 -7.55 19.08 32.04
N LYS A 18 -7.52 20.10 31.15
CA LYS A 18 -6.48 21.13 31.05
C LYS A 18 -5.05 20.59 30.88
N GLN A 19 -4.91 19.36 30.39
CA GLN A 19 -3.61 18.78 30.05
C GLN A 19 -3.16 19.18 28.64
N LEU A 20 -4.09 19.68 27.82
CA LEU A 20 -3.82 20.20 26.49
C LEU A 20 -4.44 21.59 26.34
N GLU A 21 -3.62 22.57 25.98
CA GLU A 21 -4.08 23.93 25.68
C GLU A 21 -4.26 24.06 24.17
N VAL A 22 -5.46 24.46 23.73
CA VAL A 22 -5.77 24.63 22.30
C VAL A 22 -5.78 26.12 21.98
N ALA A 23 -4.85 26.54 21.14
CA ALA A 23 -4.86 27.88 20.56
C ALA A 23 -5.66 27.86 19.25
N HIS A 24 -6.61 28.79 19.12
CA HIS A 24 -7.30 29.01 17.86
C HIS A 24 -6.36 29.76 16.90
N LEU A 25 -5.93 29.08 15.84
CA LEU A 25 -5.10 29.70 14.80
C LEU A 25 -6.00 30.37 13.77
N HIS A 26 -5.52 31.47 13.19
CA HIS A 26 -6.21 32.10 12.07
C HIS A 26 -6.09 31.19 10.83
N ALA A 27 -7.10 31.12 9.98
CA ALA A 27 -7.14 30.19 8.84
C ALA A 27 -5.94 30.31 7.87
N TYR A 28 -5.31 31.49 7.80
CA TYR A 28 -4.08 31.69 7.03
C TYR A 28 -2.83 31.02 7.64
N ASP A 29 -2.87 30.75 8.94
CA ASP A 29 -1.80 30.14 9.73
C ASP A 29 -2.06 28.64 9.99
N GLU A 30 -3.25 28.13 9.63
CA GLU A 30 -3.64 26.71 9.68
C GLU A 30 -3.08 25.90 8.50
N VAL A 31 -1.75 25.96 8.32
CA VAL A 31 -1.06 25.30 7.20
C VAL A 31 -1.38 23.79 7.14
N ALA A 32 -1.60 23.13 8.28
CA ALA A 32 -1.96 21.72 8.35
C ALA A 32 -3.40 21.40 7.88
N ASP A 33 -4.38 22.25 8.22
CA ASP A 33 -5.77 22.08 7.74
C ASP A 33 -5.84 22.27 6.23
N LEU A 34 -5.09 23.25 5.73
CA LEU A 34 -4.89 23.41 4.31
C LEU A 34 -4.37 22.08 3.71
N LEU A 35 -3.22 21.58 4.14
CA LEU A 35 -2.55 20.41 3.55
C LEU A 35 -3.29 19.07 3.62
N THR A 36 -4.40 19.00 4.36
CA THR A 36 -5.23 17.79 4.50
C THR A 36 -6.49 17.82 3.62
N LYS A 37 -6.78 18.94 2.94
CA LYS A 37 -7.90 19.11 2.02
C LYS A 37 -7.43 19.14 0.54
N PRO A 38 -8.23 18.63 -0.41
CA PRO A 38 -7.90 18.71 -1.84
C PRO A 38 -7.87 20.17 -2.32
N PHE A 39 -6.75 20.58 -2.94
CA PHE A 39 -6.56 21.95 -3.42
C PHE A 39 -6.79 22.14 -4.91
N PRO A 40 -7.27 23.35 -5.31
CA PRO A 40 -7.07 23.85 -6.66
C PRO A 40 -5.56 24.00 -6.98
N ARG A 41 -5.17 23.60 -8.20
CA ARG A 41 -3.76 23.54 -8.66
C ARG A 41 -2.92 24.80 -8.36
N ALA A 42 -3.52 25.98 -8.50
CA ALA A 42 -2.84 27.27 -8.24
C ALA A 42 -2.44 27.44 -6.76
N HIS A 43 -3.30 27.02 -5.83
CA HIS A 43 -3.01 27.08 -4.40
C HIS A 43 -2.02 25.99 -3.97
N PHE A 44 -2.10 24.79 -4.57
CA PHE A 44 -1.11 23.74 -4.34
C PHE A 44 0.30 24.24 -4.71
N GLY A 45 0.48 24.83 -5.90
CA GLY A 45 1.79 25.34 -6.34
C GLY A 45 2.39 26.38 -5.38
N ASN A 46 1.57 27.29 -4.85
CA ASN A 46 2.03 28.33 -3.92
C ASN A 46 2.41 27.80 -2.53
N HIS A 47 1.80 26.70 -2.07
CA HIS A 47 2.07 26.11 -0.75
C HIS A 47 3.06 24.95 -0.81
N PHE A 48 3.25 24.33 -1.97
CA PHE A 48 4.14 23.18 -2.16
C PHE A 48 5.59 23.48 -1.78
N SER A 49 6.09 24.68 -2.06
CA SER A 49 7.43 25.11 -1.66
C SER A 49 7.61 25.15 -0.13
N LYS A 50 6.53 25.34 0.63
CA LYS A 50 6.53 25.38 2.10
C LYS A 50 6.49 23.99 2.74
N LEU A 51 6.17 22.94 1.99
CA LEU A 51 6.14 21.55 2.47
C LEU A 51 7.53 20.92 2.64
N GLY A 52 8.60 21.65 2.33
CA GLY A 52 9.95 21.09 2.27
C GLY A 52 10.10 20.04 1.16
N VAL A 53 9.18 20.00 0.19
CA VAL A 53 9.30 19.12 -0.97
C VAL A 53 10.32 19.73 -1.92
N ILE A 54 11.50 19.14 -1.95
CA ILE A 54 12.58 19.56 -2.83
C ILE A 54 12.38 18.87 -4.19
N THR A 55 12.21 19.66 -5.25
CA THR A 55 12.33 19.15 -6.62
C THR A 55 13.79 18.77 -6.87
N LEU A 56 14.12 17.52 -6.65
CA LEU A 56 15.47 17.01 -6.90
C LEU A 56 15.59 16.61 -8.37
N LYS A 57 16.51 17.25 -9.10
CA LYS A 57 17.06 16.62 -10.31
C LYS A 57 17.83 15.38 -9.88
N ILE A 58 17.64 14.25 -10.57
CA ILE A 58 18.27 12.95 -10.25
C ILE A 58 19.81 13.08 -10.11
N GLU A 59 20.43 13.97 -10.86
CA GLU A 59 21.87 14.27 -10.79
C GLU A 59 22.32 14.83 -9.42
N VAL A 60 21.43 15.55 -8.72
CA VAL A 60 21.70 16.14 -7.40
C VAL A 60 21.62 15.07 -6.29
N LEU A 61 20.76 14.05 -6.45
CA LEU A 61 20.71 12.91 -5.53
C LEU A 61 22.04 12.13 -5.49
N ARG A 62 22.77 12.04 -6.62
CA ARG A 62 24.08 11.36 -6.68
C ARG A 62 25.14 12.00 -5.78
N ARG A 63 25.05 13.31 -5.54
CA ARG A 63 26.12 14.07 -4.86
C ARG A 63 25.93 14.22 -3.35
N SER A 64 24.71 14.15 -2.82
CA SER A 64 24.45 14.96 -1.62
C SER A 64 23.97 14.28 -0.34
N ARG A 65 23.56 13.00 -0.24
CA ARG A 65 23.14 12.47 1.08
C ARG A 65 23.43 10.99 1.34
N LYS A 66 24.60 10.70 1.93
CA LYS A 66 24.91 9.39 2.56
C LYS A 66 23.96 9.03 3.72
N GLU A 67 23.29 10.04 4.28
CA GLU A 67 22.39 9.94 5.44
C GLU A 67 20.92 9.78 5.09
N LEU A 68 20.56 9.71 3.80
CA LEU A 68 19.15 9.57 3.41
C LEU A 68 18.59 8.23 3.89
N GLN A 69 17.55 8.28 4.72
CA GLN A 69 16.87 7.09 5.29
C GLN A 69 15.55 6.77 4.60
N GLU A 70 14.85 7.78 4.12
CA GLU A 70 13.55 7.64 3.47
C GLU A 70 13.50 8.41 2.16
N LEU A 71 13.04 7.74 1.10
CA LEU A 71 12.77 8.33 -0.20
C LEU A 71 11.29 8.17 -0.53
N ARG A 72 10.62 9.27 -0.86
CA ARG A 72 9.27 9.25 -1.45
C ARG A 72 9.26 10.07 -2.73
N VAL A 73 8.92 9.44 -3.84
CA VAL A 73 8.85 10.08 -5.16
C VAL A 73 7.43 9.96 -5.66
N PHE A 74 6.77 11.10 -5.88
CA PHE A 74 5.39 11.16 -6.37
C PHE A 74 5.36 11.63 -7.83
N PRO A 75 4.37 11.21 -8.62
CA PRO A 75 4.11 11.84 -9.91
C PRO A 75 3.84 13.34 -9.74
N SER A 76 4.40 14.14 -10.65
CA SER A 76 4.06 15.55 -10.77
C SER A 76 2.59 15.75 -11.17
N ASP A 77 2.06 14.85 -12.00
CA ASP A 77 0.65 14.76 -12.34
C ASP A 77 0.24 13.28 -12.50
N PRO A 78 -0.51 12.70 -11.56
CA PRO A 78 -0.92 11.29 -11.60
C PRO A 78 -1.97 10.96 -12.67
N PHE A 79 -2.59 11.98 -13.30
CA PHE A 79 -3.68 11.79 -14.27
C PHE A 79 -3.27 12.14 -15.71
N SER A 80 -2.08 12.70 -15.90
CA SER A 80 -1.56 13.03 -17.22
C SER A 80 -1.01 11.78 -17.91
N ARG A 81 -1.60 11.36 -19.04
CA ARG A 81 -1.05 10.33 -19.95
C ARG A 81 0.24 10.75 -20.67
N GLY A 82 0.75 11.97 -20.43
CA GLY A 82 1.91 12.55 -21.12
C GLY A 82 3.22 12.48 -20.31
N PRO A 83 4.39 12.33 -20.95
CA PRO A 83 5.67 12.14 -20.31
C PRO A 83 6.26 13.48 -19.84
N ASN A 84 5.62 14.17 -18.91
CA ASN A 84 6.16 15.46 -18.45
C ASN A 84 7.37 15.30 -17.50
N VAL A 85 7.56 14.12 -16.89
CA VAL A 85 8.82 13.64 -16.31
C VAL A 85 8.80 12.10 -16.35
N SER A 86 9.58 11.45 -17.21
CA SER A 86 9.72 9.99 -17.21
C SER A 86 10.57 9.56 -16.00
N LEU A 87 9.91 9.33 -14.86
CA LEU A 87 10.54 8.69 -13.71
C LEU A 87 10.77 7.22 -14.06
N ARG A 88 12.05 6.88 -14.27
CA ARG A 88 12.53 5.54 -14.61
C ARG A 88 13.21 4.88 -13.42
N GLU A 89 13.51 3.60 -13.55
CA GLU A 89 14.22 2.79 -12.57
C GLU A 89 15.65 3.28 -12.28
N GLN A 90 16.36 3.89 -13.24
CA GLN A 90 17.74 4.36 -13.03
C GLN A 90 17.86 5.36 -11.89
N GLY A 91 16.84 6.20 -11.68
CA GLY A 91 16.82 7.14 -10.55
C GLY A 91 16.85 6.40 -9.21
N LEU A 92 16.02 5.36 -9.08
CA LEU A 92 15.95 4.55 -7.88
C LEU A 92 17.21 3.69 -7.69
N VAL A 93 17.73 3.10 -8.77
CA VAL A 93 19.00 2.34 -8.76
C VAL A 93 20.15 3.24 -8.28
N ALA A 94 20.27 4.47 -8.82
CA ALA A 94 21.32 5.40 -8.42
C ALA A 94 21.22 5.78 -6.93
N VAL A 95 20.02 6.00 -6.39
CA VAL A 95 19.81 6.23 -4.96
C VAL A 95 20.20 4.98 -4.14
N SER A 96 19.83 3.79 -4.62
CA SER A 96 20.18 2.53 -3.95
C SER A 96 21.69 2.32 -3.86
N VAL A 97 22.47 2.81 -4.83
CA VAL A 97 23.94 2.75 -4.78
C VAL A 97 24.49 3.74 -3.74
N GLY A 98 24.08 5.02 -3.82
CA GLY A 98 24.70 6.10 -3.05
C GLY A 98 24.22 6.27 -1.59
N CYS A 99 23.02 5.79 -1.24
CA CYS A 99 22.40 6.06 0.06
C CYS A 99 22.40 4.83 0.97
N HIS A 100 23.48 4.60 1.72
CA HIS A 100 23.66 3.38 2.55
C HIS A 100 22.71 3.25 3.73
N LYS A 101 22.15 4.37 4.20
CA LYS A 101 21.18 4.40 5.30
C LYS A 101 19.73 4.31 4.84
N LEU A 102 19.48 4.14 3.53
CA LEU A 102 18.13 4.06 2.98
C LEU A 102 17.42 2.80 3.50
N LYS A 103 16.29 3.01 4.18
CA LYS A 103 15.47 1.97 4.81
C LYS A 103 14.02 2.00 4.34
N SER A 104 13.54 3.12 3.80
CA SER A 104 12.16 3.27 3.35
C SER A 104 12.09 3.91 1.96
N VAL A 105 11.35 3.28 1.06
CA VAL A 105 11.11 3.74 -0.30
C VAL A 105 9.62 3.70 -0.63
N LEU A 106 9.10 4.81 -1.16
CA LEU A 106 7.88 4.87 -1.95
C LEU A 106 8.23 5.48 -3.30
N TYR A 107 8.13 4.72 -4.38
CA TYR A 107 8.54 5.16 -5.71
C TYR A 107 7.42 4.94 -6.72
N PHE A 108 7.05 6.01 -7.43
CA PHE A 108 6.13 5.96 -8.55
C PHE A 108 6.92 6.11 -9.85
N CYS A 109 6.69 5.21 -10.82
CA CYS A 109 7.38 5.23 -12.10
C CYS A 109 6.50 4.73 -13.25
N CYS A 110 6.96 4.96 -14.48
CA CYS A 110 6.29 4.48 -15.69
C CYS A 110 6.83 3.15 -16.23
N GLN A 111 8.00 2.71 -15.75
CA GLN A 111 8.66 1.49 -16.19
C GLN A 111 9.58 0.94 -15.08
N MET A 112 9.90 -0.35 -15.16
CA MET A 112 10.82 -1.05 -14.26
C MET A 112 11.48 -2.24 -14.98
N THR A 113 12.58 -2.75 -14.44
CA THR A 113 13.20 -4.02 -14.86
C THR A 113 13.49 -4.92 -13.66
N ASN A 114 13.54 -6.23 -13.90
CA ASN A 114 13.96 -7.22 -12.91
C ASN A 114 15.40 -6.97 -12.45
N ASP A 115 16.33 -6.68 -13.37
CA ASP A 115 17.72 -6.36 -13.03
C ASP A 115 17.83 -5.15 -12.10
N ALA A 116 17.00 -4.12 -12.30
CA ALA A 116 16.96 -2.96 -11.41
C ALA A 116 16.47 -3.36 -10.00
N LEU A 117 15.41 -4.16 -9.90
CA LEU A 117 14.90 -4.65 -8.61
C LEU A 117 15.94 -5.50 -7.88
N VAL A 118 16.59 -6.44 -8.58
CA VAL A 118 17.67 -7.28 -8.05
C VAL A 118 18.85 -6.42 -7.58
N THR A 119 19.24 -5.42 -8.38
CA THR A 119 20.31 -4.48 -8.03
C THR A 119 19.96 -3.67 -6.78
N ILE A 120 18.74 -3.15 -6.67
CA ILE A 120 18.29 -2.41 -5.49
C ILE A 120 18.31 -3.30 -4.24
N ALA A 121 17.81 -4.53 -4.35
CA ALA A 121 17.78 -5.49 -3.26
C ALA A 121 19.20 -5.86 -2.78
N ARG A 122 20.12 -6.12 -3.73
CA ARG A 122 21.54 -6.39 -3.43
C ARG A 122 22.23 -5.20 -2.77
N ASN A 123 21.96 -3.99 -3.28
CA ASN A 123 22.56 -2.79 -2.71
C ASN A 123 22.04 -2.52 -1.29
N ARG A 124 20.75 -2.70 -1.03
CA ARG A 124 20.06 -2.33 0.22
C ARG A 124 19.40 -3.54 0.91
N PRO A 125 20.20 -4.46 1.50
CA PRO A 125 19.66 -5.63 2.21
C PRO A 125 18.93 -5.27 3.51
N ASN A 126 19.18 -4.07 4.05
CA ASN A 126 18.55 -3.55 5.27
C ASN A 126 17.28 -2.72 5.00
N MET A 127 16.68 -2.85 3.81
CA MET A 127 15.43 -2.17 3.47
C MET A 127 14.29 -2.68 4.38
N ILE A 128 13.62 -1.77 5.07
CA ILE A 128 12.52 -2.09 5.99
C ILE A 128 11.17 -1.93 5.30
N GLN A 129 11.07 -0.91 4.43
CA GLN A 129 9.84 -0.59 3.71
C GLN A 129 10.15 -0.34 2.24
N PHE A 130 9.52 -1.09 1.36
CA PHE A 130 9.63 -0.92 -0.08
C PHE A 130 8.25 -0.89 -0.71
N ARG A 131 7.89 0.21 -1.35
CA ARG A 131 6.64 0.39 -2.06
C ARG A 131 6.93 0.92 -3.45
N LEU A 132 6.63 0.10 -4.45
CA LEU A 132 6.75 0.44 -5.86
C LEU A 132 5.34 0.55 -6.46
N CYS A 133 5.09 1.60 -7.22
CA CYS A 133 3.87 1.78 -7.99
C CYS A 133 4.23 2.12 -9.42
N ILE A 134 3.88 1.24 -10.35
CA ILE A 134 4.02 1.46 -11.79
C ILE A 134 2.67 1.93 -12.31
N PHE A 135 2.65 3.03 -13.07
CA PHE A 135 1.38 3.68 -13.45
C PHE A 135 0.45 2.79 -14.26
N GLU A 136 1.00 2.03 -15.19
CA GLU A 136 0.20 1.12 -16.01
C GLU A 136 0.15 -0.25 -15.33
N PRO A 137 -1.06 -0.79 -15.03
CA PRO A 137 -1.21 -2.12 -14.45
C PRO A 137 -0.55 -3.20 -15.33
N GLN A 138 -0.04 -4.26 -14.70
CA GLN A 138 0.56 -5.41 -15.40
C GLN A 138 1.71 -5.06 -16.37
N THR A 139 2.36 -3.91 -16.19
CA THR A 139 3.54 -3.53 -16.98
C THR A 139 4.67 -4.55 -16.76
N PRO A 140 5.15 -5.24 -17.83
CA PRO A 140 6.27 -6.16 -17.73
C PRO A 140 7.61 -5.41 -17.59
N ASP A 141 8.68 -6.16 -17.38
CA ASP A 141 10.03 -5.68 -17.62
C ASP A 141 10.12 -5.12 -19.05
N TYR A 142 10.45 -3.84 -19.20
CA TYR A 142 10.42 -3.19 -20.51
C TYR A 142 11.57 -3.64 -21.44
N LEU A 143 12.60 -4.33 -20.90
CA LEU A 143 13.72 -4.89 -21.67
C LEU A 143 13.48 -6.35 -22.03
N THR A 144 13.10 -7.18 -21.07
CA THR A 144 12.92 -8.63 -21.31
C THR A 144 11.51 -8.99 -21.76
N LEU A 145 10.54 -8.08 -21.56
CA LEU A 145 9.10 -8.31 -21.73
C LEU A 145 8.54 -9.40 -20.81
N GLU A 146 9.34 -9.88 -19.87
CA GLU A 146 8.90 -10.84 -18.88
C GLU A 146 8.19 -10.14 -17.71
N PRO A 147 7.37 -10.86 -16.96
CA PRO A 147 6.86 -10.37 -15.68
C PRO A 147 7.99 -9.87 -14.75
N LEU A 148 7.71 -8.87 -13.90
CA LEU A 148 8.66 -8.30 -12.92
C LEU A 148 8.99 -9.25 -11.75
N ASP A 149 8.71 -10.53 -11.92
CA ASP A 149 9.05 -11.64 -11.03
C ASP A 149 9.73 -12.80 -11.77
N ALA A 150 10.07 -12.63 -13.05
CA ALA A 150 10.69 -13.68 -13.85
C ALA A 150 12.05 -14.12 -13.27
N ASP A 151 12.89 -13.17 -12.86
CA ASP A 151 14.19 -13.43 -12.22
C ASP A 151 14.07 -14.02 -10.81
N LEU A 152 12.86 -14.02 -10.23
CA LEU A 152 12.54 -14.68 -8.96
C LEU A 152 12.11 -16.14 -9.16
N GLY A 153 12.11 -16.66 -10.40
CA GLY A 153 11.92 -18.08 -10.68
C GLY A 153 10.70 -18.42 -11.55
N GLY A 154 10.32 -17.57 -12.49
CA GLY A 154 9.28 -17.85 -13.48
C GLY A 154 7.84 -17.61 -13.01
N HIS A 155 6.92 -17.62 -13.98
CA HIS A 155 5.51 -17.17 -14.04
C HIS A 155 4.55 -17.34 -12.82
N TYR A 156 4.98 -17.89 -11.69
CA TYR A 156 4.11 -18.25 -10.55
C TYR A 156 4.62 -17.83 -9.17
N ARG A 157 5.62 -16.93 -9.05
CA ARG A 157 6.48 -16.94 -7.84
C ARG A 157 6.68 -15.66 -7.05
N VAL A 158 6.09 -14.50 -7.35
CA VAL A 158 6.13 -13.36 -6.39
C VAL A 158 5.72 -13.82 -4.99
N PHE A 159 4.57 -14.48 -4.89
CA PHE A 159 4.04 -14.95 -3.63
C PHE A 159 4.87 -16.08 -3.01
N GLU A 160 5.42 -16.98 -3.81
CA GLU A 160 6.31 -18.05 -3.33
C GLU A 160 7.61 -17.50 -2.77
N CYS A 161 8.26 -16.57 -3.48
CA CYS A 161 9.48 -15.92 -3.04
C CYS A 161 9.26 -15.08 -1.79
N ILE A 162 8.17 -14.31 -1.73
CA ILE A 162 7.84 -13.57 -0.50
C ILE A 162 7.50 -14.57 0.62
N GLY A 163 6.76 -15.64 0.34
CA GLY A 163 6.47 -16.75 1.25
C GLY A 163 7.71 -17.39 1.87
N PHE A 164 8.73 -17.62 1.05
CA PHE A 164 9.97 -18.28 1.43
C PHE A 164 10.95 -17.33 2.13
N HIS A 165 11.15 -16.12 1.58
CA HIS A 165 12.21 -15.21 2.02
C HIS A 165 11.74 -14.13 3.02
N ALA A 166 10.48 -13.70 2.96
CA ALA A 166 10.01 -12.53 3.72
C ALA A 166 9.40 -12.90 5.09
N LYS A 167 10.10 -13.71 5.89
CA LYS A 167 9.62 -14.21 7.20
C LYS A 167 9.32 -13.10 8.23
N LYS A 168 9.92 -11.92 8.06
CA LYS A 168 9.74 -10.73 8.91
C LYS A 168 8.72 -9.73 8.33
N LEU A 169 8.04 -10.06 7.23
CA LEU A 169 7.09 -9.16 6.59
C LEU A 169 5.82 -9.03 7.44
N GLU A 170 5.53 -7.82 7.89
CA GLU A 170 4.32 -7.53 8.67
C GLU A 170 3.17 -6.97 7.82
N VAL A 171 3.48 -6.23 6.76
CA VAL A 171 2.48 -5.53 5.94
C VAL A 171 2.81 -5.73 4.47
N ILE A 172 1.82 -6.17 3.71
CA ILE A 172 1.92 -6.25 2.25
C ILE A 172 0.65 -5.71 1.60
N SER A 173 0.83 -5.01 0.48
CA SER A 173 -0.25 -4.46 -0.34
C SER A 173 0.08 -4.78 -1.80
N LEU A 174 -0.82 -5.47 -2.49
CA LEU A 174 -0.64 -5.93 -3.86
C LEU A 174 -1.87 -5.54 -4.68
N ALA A 175 -1.66 -5.19 -5.96
CA ALA A 175 -2.76 -4.96 -6.88
C ALA A 175 -2.40 -5.48 -8.27
N PHE A 176 -3.38 -6.07 -8.97
CA PHE A 176 -3.20 -6.59 -10.34
C PHE A 176 -2.08 -7.63 -10.50
N VAL A 177 -1.72 -8.33 -9.43
CA VAL A 177 -0.67 -9.37 -9.43
C VAL A 177 -1.31 -10.74 -9.62
N GLY A 178 -0.57 -11.66 -10.26
CA GLY A 178 -0.81 -13.10 -10.34
C GLY A 178 -2.02 -13.54 -11.19
N ASP A 179 -1.99 -14.81 -11.60
CA ASP A 179 -2.97 -15.43 -12.50
C ASP A 179 -3.77 -16.57 -11.83
N SER A 180 -3.34 -17.02 -10.65
CA SER A 180 -3.85 -18.21 -9.98
C SER A 180 -3.87 -18.05 -8.45
N ASN A 181 -4.74 -18.81 -7.80
CA ASN A 181 -4.90 -18.83 -6.34
C ASN A 181 -3.71 -19.50 -5.61
N LEU A 182 -2.78 -20.11 -6.34
CA LEU A 182 -1.58 -20.73 -5.79
C LEU A 182 -0.72 -19.71 -5.02
N GLY A 183 -0.68 -18.46 -5.49
CA GLY A 183 0.01 -17.38 -4.79
C GLY A 183 -0.50 -17.16 -3.36
N LEU A 184 -1.82 -17.17 -3.17
CA LEU A 184 -2.41 -17.03 -1.84
C LEU A 184 -2.15 -18.22 -0.91
N HIS A 185 -1.92 -19.41 -1.47
CA HIS A 185 -1.48 -20.54 -0.66
C HIS A 185 -0.11 -20.27 -0.02
N TYR A 186 0.84 -19.70 -0.75
CA TYR A 186 2.14 -19.32 -0.17
C TYR A 186 2.02 -18.20 0.88
N VAL A 187 1.06 -17.28 0.72
CA VAL A 187 0.71 -16.29 1.74
C VAL A 187 0.24 -16.95 3.03
N LEU A 188 -0.67 -17.92 2.92
CA LEU A 188 -1.28 -18.63 4.04
C LEU A 188 -0.30 -19.47 4.85
N PHE A 189 0.64 -20.15 4.17
CA PHE A 189 1.58 -21.08 4.82
C PHE A 189 2.95 -20.46 5.13
N GLY A 190 3.28 -19.30 4.55
CA GLY A 190 4.62 -18.72 4.61
C GLY A 190 4.83 -17.62 5.65
N TRP A 191 3.78 -16.91 6.09
CA TRP A 191 3.92 -15.61 6.77
C TRP A 191 3.40 -15.58 8.22
N GLU A 192 4.22 -16.07 9.15
CA GLU A 192 3.91 -16.06 10.60
C GLU A 192 3.80 -14.65 11.19
N SER A 193 4.60 -13.70 10.68
CA SER A 193 4.68 -12.32 11.16
C SER A 193 3.63 -11.38 10.56
N LEU A 194 2.82 -11.83 9.59
CA LEU A 194 1.90 -10.96 8.87
C LEU A 194 0.88 -10.33 9.82
N ARG A 195 0.75 -9.02 9.76
CA ARG A 195 -0.24 -8.22 10.51
C ARG A 195 -1.31 -7.64 9.61
N LYS A 196 -0.99 -7.38 8.34
CA LYS A 196 -1.89 -6.76 7.39
C LYS A 196 -1.61 -7.20 5.96
N LEU A 197 -2.66 -7.55 5.23
CA LEU A 197 -2.63 -7.90 3.82
C LEU A 197 -3.74 -7.13 3.10
N GLU A 198 -3.35 -6.38 2.08
CA GLU A 198 -4.27 -5.73 1.16
C GLU A 198 -4.06 -6.32 -0.23
N ILE A 199 -5.12 -6.79 -0.87
CA ILE A 199 -5.10 -7.21 -2.27
C ILE A 199 -6.24 -6.52 -3.00
N GLY A 200 -5.94 -5.85 -4.11
CA GLY A 200 -6.95 -5.23 -4.97
C GLY A 200 -6.87 -5.74 -6.39
N ASP A 201 -8.03 -5.91 -7.04
CA ASP A 201 -8.15 -6.12 -8.48
C ASP A 201 -7.30 -7.30 -9.00
N CYS A 202 -7.24 -8.38 -8.21
CA CYS A 202 -6.54 -9.62 -8.54
C CYS A 202 -7.55 -10.71 -8.93
N PRO A 203 -7.43 -11.32 -10.13
CA PRO A 203 -8.46 -12.22 -10.67
C PRO A 203 -8.61 -13.52 -9.87
N PHE A 204 -7.59 -13.92 -9.10
CA PHE A 204 -7.61 -15.12 -8.28
C PHE A 204 -8.27 -14.93 -6.91
N VAL A 205 -8.51 -13.68 -6.47
CA VAL A 205 -9.11 -13.42 -5.15
C VAL A 205 -10.62 -13.47 -5.31
N ASN A 206 -11.21 -14.60 -4.96
CA ASN A 206 -12.66 -14.81 -4.99
C ASN A 206 -13.22 -15.03 -3.58
N PHE A 207 -14.54 -15.13 -3.44
CA PHE A 207 -15.18 -15.30 -2.13
C PHE A 207 -14.77 -16.60 -1.45
N ASP A 208 -14.64 -17.70 -2.19
CA ASP A 208 -14.14 -18.98 -1.66
C ASP A 208 -12.77 -18.81 -0.98
N THR A 209 -11.88 -18.09 -1.66
CA THR A 209 -10.54 -17.86 -1.14
C THR A 209 -10.59 -16.96 0.10
N CYS A 210 -11.47 -15.96 0.13
CA CYS A 210 -11.66 -15.10 1.30
C CYS A 210 -12.21 -15.89 2.51
N LYS A 211 -13.13 -16.84 2.29
CA LYS A 211 -13.63 -17.76 3.32
C LYS A 211 -12.53 -18.67 3.85
N LEU A 212 -11.73 -19.26 2.96
CA LEU A 212 -10.60 -20.10 3.32
C LEU A 212 -9.54 -19.32 4.12
N LEU A 213 -9.26 -18.06 3.74
CA LEU A 213 -8.37 -17.17 4.47
C LEU A 213 -8.86 -16.94 5.91
N ALA A 214 -10.16 -16.67 6.09
CA ALA A 214 -10.74 -16.43 7.40
C ALA A 214 -10.69 -17.68 8.31
N GLN A 215 -10.93 -18.86 7.73
CA GLN A 215 -10.85 -20.14 8.45
C GLN A 215 -9.40 -20.50 8.84
N LYS A 216 -8.42 -20.21 7.97
CA LYS A 216 -7.01 -20.54 8.21
C LYS A 216 -6.31 -19.55 9.14
N LEU A 217 -6.78 -18.30 9.19
CA LEU A 217 -6.18 -17.23 9.97
C LEU A 217 -7.21 -16.58 10.91
N PRO A 218 -7.69 -17.29 11.96
CA PRO A 218 -8.77 -16.82 12.83
C PRO A 218 -8.44 -15.54 13.63
N GLY A 219 -7.17 -15.13 13.68
CA GLY A 219 -6.72 -13.87 14.29
C GLY A 219 -6.73 -12.66 13.34
N LEU A 220 -7.14 -12.83 12.08
CA LEU A 220 -7.29 -11.77 11.10
C LEU A 220 -8.77 -11.45 10.88
N ASN A 221 -9.12 -10.16 10.89
CA ASN A 221 -10.36 -9.72 10.26
C ASN A 221 -10.18 -9.82 8.75
N VAL A 222 -11.13 -10.46 8.07
CA VAL A 222 -11.19 -10.55 6.61
C VAL A 222 -12.35 -9.68 6.14
N GLU A 223 -12.02 -8.56 5.49
CA GLU A 223 -12.98 -7.61 4.93
C GLU A 223 -12.91 -7.66 3.41
N VAL A 224 -14.05 -7.96 2.78
CA VAL A 224 -14.22 -7.83 1.33
C VAL A 224 -14.90 -6.50 1.05
N ILE A 225 -14.28 -5.68 0.23
CA ILE A 225 -14.82 -4.39 -0.22
C ILE A 225 -15.23 -4.61 -1.68
N ASP A 226 -16.54 -4.58 -1.94
CA ASP A 226 -17.10 -4.85 -3.26
C ASP A 226 -18.42 -4.09 -3.44
N GLU A 227 -18.44 -3.20 -4.43
CA GLU A 227 -19.59 -2.33 -4.71
C GLU A 227 -20.65 -3.01 -5.59
N ARG A 228 -20.38 -4.21 -6.14
CA ARG A 228 -21.29 -4.93 -7.05
C ARG A 228 -22.44 -5.66 -6.34
N GLY A 229 -22.68 -5.35 -5.08
CA GLY A 229 -23.73 -5.93 -4.25
C GLY A 229 -23.27 -7.15 -3.45
N HIS A 230 -24.26 -7.78 -2.80
CA HIS A 230 -24.00 -8.79 -1.77
C HIS A 230 -23.19 -9.99 -2.30
N PRO A 231 -22.17 -10.47 -1.57
CA PRO A 231 -21.35 -11.62 -1.92
C PRO A 231 -22.15 -12.85 -2.37
N ASP A 232 -23.12 -13.26 -1.54
CA ASP A 232 -23.94 -14.46 -1.78
C ASP A 232 -24.88 -14.35 -3.00
N MET A 233 -25.03 -13.16 -3.60
CA MET A 233 -25.80 -12.99 -4.84
C MET A 233 -24.99 -13.39 -6.09
N ARG A 234 -23.71 -13.69 -5.94
CA ARG A 234 -22.81 -14.08 -7.03
C ARG A 234 -22.21 -15.47 -6.76
N PRO A 235 -21.79 -16.18 -7.81
CA PRO A 235 -21.01 -17.41 -7.62
C PRO A 235 -19.78 -17.15 -6.77
N GLU A 236 -19.43 -18.06 -5.87
CA GLU A 236 -18.28 -17.89 -4.96
C GLU A 236 -16.93 -17.82 -5.71
N SER A 237 -16.90 -18.33 -6.94
CA SER A 237 -15.79 -18.23 -7.88
C SER A 237 -15.59 -16.81 -8.47
N CYS A 238 -16.55 -15.90 -8.28
CA CYS A 238 -16.47 -14.53 -8.77
C CYS A 238 -15.34 -13.77 -8.05
N PRO A 239 -14.41 -13.12 -8.78
CA PRO A 239 -13.37 -12.31 -8.17
C PRO A 239 -13.98 -11.15 -7.38
N VAL A 240 -13.43 -10.84 -6.21
CA VAL A 240 -13.79 -9.67 -5.41
C VAL A 240 -13.01 -8.44 -5.89
N GLU A 241 -13.53 -7.23 -5.68
CA GLU A 241 -12.82 -6.01 -6.08
C GLU A 241 -11.59 -5.80 -5.18
N LYS A 242 -11.79 -5.84 -3.85
CA LYS A 242 -10.71 -5.65 -2.89
C LYS A 242 -10.89 -6.55 -1.68
N LEU A 243 -9.78 -7.13 -1.26
CA LEU A 243 -9.62 -7.89 -0.03
C LEU A 243 -8.71 -7.11 0.92
N TYR A 244 -9.20 -6.91 2.13
CA TYR A 244 -8.49 -6.23 3.19
C TYR A 244 -8.47 -7.10 4.44
N THR A 245 -7.28 -7.54 4.86
CA THR A 245 -7.13 -8.35 6.07
C THR A 245 -6.15 -7.74 7.06
N TYR A 246 -6.46 -7.85 8.35
CA TYR A 246 -5.63 -7.26 9.41
C TYR A 246 -5.81 -7.98 10.74
N LYS A 247 -4.72 -8.10 11.51
CA LYS A 247 -4.76 -8.58 12.90
C LYS A 247 -5.47 -7.54 13.75
N THR A 248 -6.41 -7.98 14.56
CA THR A 248 -7.12 -7.12 15.52
C THR A 248 -7.23 -7.82 16.87
N VAL A 249 -7.15 -7.02 17.94
CA VAL A 249 -7.55 -7.46 19.29
C VAL A 249 -8.95 -6.96 19.65
N SER A 250 -9.49 -5.99 18.89
CA SER A 250 -10.77 -5.32 19.16
C SER A 250 -11.97 -6.06 18.55
N ARG A 251 -11.76 -7.31 18.12
CA ARG A 251 -12.73 -8.11 17.35
C ARG A 251 -13.17 -7.40 16.05
N ARG A 252 -14.20 -7.94 15.39
CA ARG A 252 -14.77 -7.42 14.13
C ARG A 252 -15.44 -6.06 14.38
N ARG A 253 -15.31 -5.15 13.41
CA ARG A 253 -15.93 -3.82 13.47
C ARG A 253 -17.43 -3.89 13.16
N PHE A 254 -18.24 -3.04 13.80
CA PHE A 254 -19.71 -3.01 13.65
C PHE A 254 -20.21 -1.85 12.76
N ASP A 255 -19.31 -0.96 12.33
CA ASP A 255 -19.55 0.26 11.57
C ASP A 255 -19.19 0.07 10.08
N THR A 256 -19.45 -1.11 9.51
CA THR A 256 -19.20 -1.36 8.09
C THR A 256 -20.19 -0.60 7.21
N ARG A 257 -19.71 -0.13 6.05
CA ARG A 257 -20.58 0.43 5.02
C ARG A 257 -21.22 -0.70 4.20
N GLY A 258 -22.31 -0.42 3.49
CA GLY A 258 -23.08 -1.42 2.72
C GLY A 258 -22.35 -2.09 1.53
N PHE A 259 -21.07 -1.80 1.33
CA PHE A 259 -20.18 -2.43 0.35
C PHE A 259 -18.98 -3.13 1.01
N VAL A 260 -18.96 -3.21 2.35
CA VAL A 260 -17.90 -3.87 3.13
C VAL A 260 -18.50 -5.06 3.86
N TRP A 261 -17.97 -6.25 3.55
CA TRP A 261 -18.46 -7.53 4.04
C TRP A 261 -17.38 -8.18 4.90
N ILE A 262 -17.70 -8.49 6.16
CA ILE A 262 -16.76 -9.19 7.05
C ILE A 262 -17.04 -10.68 6.99
N ILE A 263 -16.00 -11.48 6.76
CA ILE A 263 -16.09 -12.93 6.80
C ILE A 263 -15.57 -13.41 8.17
N ASP A 264 -16.36 -14.26 8.84
CA ASP A 264 -15.98 -14.84 10.11
C ASP A 264 -15.07 -16.09 9.96
N GLU A 265 -14.59 -16.62 11.08
CA GLU A 265 -13.73 -17.81 11.12
C GLU A 265 -14.41 -19.10 10.64
N ASN A 266 -15.74 -19.11 10.51
CA ASN A 266 -16.49 -20.22 9.94
C ASN A 266 -16.68 -20.07 8.42
N GLY A 267 -16.25 -18.94 7.84
CA GLY A 267 -16.47 -18.62 6.43
C GLY A 267 -17.85 -18.03 6.14
N VAL A 268 -18.55 -17.52 7.15
CA VAL A 268 -19.87 -16.89 7.03
C VAL A 268 -19.71 -15.38 6.85
N VAL A 269 -20.44 -14.83 5.86
CA VAL A 269 -20.53 -13.38 5.67
C VAL A 269 -21.43 -12.80 6.75
N MET A 270 -20.88 -11.89 7.55
CA MET A 270 -21.58 -11.31 8.70
C MET A 270 -22.53 -10.20 8.24
N TYR A 271 -23.80 -10.35 8.61
CA TYR A 271 -24.82 -9.32 8.42
C TYR A 271 -24.77 -8.33 9.58
N PHE A 272 -24.09 -7.20 9.41
CA PHE A 272 -24.29 -6.07 10.30
C PHE A 272 -25.55 -5.33 9.86
N TRP A 273 -26.67 -5.70 10.46
CA TRP A 273 -27.87 -4.86 10.39
C TRP A 273 -27.50 -3.50 10.95
N SER A 274 -27.52 -2.48 10.09
CA SER A 274 -27.57 -1.09 10.55
C SER A 274 -28.73 -1.01 11.54
N CYS A 275 -28.45 -0.66 12.80
CA CYS A 275 -29.51 -0.12 13.64
C CYS A 275 -30.20 0.99 12.83
N ARG A 276 -31.50 0.82 12.62
CA ARG A 276 -32.37 1.87 12.08
C ARG A 276 -32.44 3.03 13.07
#